data_AF-A0A9P6KTP0-F1
#
_entry.id   AF-A0A9P6KTP0-F1
#
_cell.length_a   1.000
_cell.length_b   1.000
_cell.length_c   1.000
_cell.angle_alpha   90.00
_cell.angle_beta   90.00
_cell.angle_gamma   90.00
#
_symmetry.space_group_name_H-M   'P 1'
#
loop_
_entity.id
_entity.type
_entity.pdbx_description
1 polymer ?
#
loop_
_entity_poly.entity_id
_entity_poly.type
_entity_poly.pdbx_seq_one_letter_code
_entity_poly.pdbx_strand_id
1 'polypeptide(L)'
;MRAFALALLSLATVAVAQNCGPKYNNAVCDAGKCCSQYGWCDTGAAYCDPKTCLKAFSGKGSSCAAGTTTTLKTSAKASSTSAPYASKIPVIDVCGHAQGGVSCPGAGLGGYFYRCCSTAGHCGPKNDIQDQNLYCGTGCQAGFGKCDSENKPAKPTGVPGVSGEGDTCGPIVNKKCGSGLCCSGSNFCGKGTDFCGAANWCQKSWGQCS
;
A
#
# COMPACT_ATOMS: atom_id res chain seq x y z
N MET A 1 69.55 -20.28 19.70
CA MET A 1 68.20 -20.41 20.29
C MET A 1 67.27 -19.49 19.52
N ARG A 2 66.35 -20.03 18.71
CA ARG A 2 65.47 -19.24 17.82
C ARG A 2 64.18 -18.91 18.58
N ALA A 3 63.99 -17.64 18.92
CA ALA A 3 62.76 -17.16 19.53
C ALA A 3 61.67 -17.08 18.46
N PHE A 4 60.63 -17.90 18.58
CA PHE A 4 59.43 -17.83 17.74
C PHE A 4 58.52 -16.73 18.28
N ALA A 5 58.36 -15.65 17.50
CA ALA A 5 57.35 -14.64 17.75
C ALA A 5 55.98 -15.18 17.30
N LEU A 6 55.11 -15.49 18.26
CA LEU A 6 53.70 -15.83 18.02
C LEU A 6 52.93 -14.53 17.74
N ALA A 7 52.70 -14.23 16.46
CA ALA A 7 51.78 -13.18 16.05
C ALA A 7 50.33 -13.64 16.25
N LEU A 8 49.66 -13.08 17.24
CA LEU A 8 48.22 -13.25 17.48
C LEU A 8 47.44 -12.45 16.42
N LEU A 9 47.01 -13.10 15.33
CA LEU A 9 46.03 -12.54 14.40
C LEU A 9 44.65 -12.52 15.07
N SER A 10 44.24 -11.33 15.55
CA SER A 10 42.88 -11.09 16.00
C SER A 10 41.93 -11.05 14.80
N LEU A 11 41.18 -12.13 14.54
CA LEU A 11 40.02 -12.08 13.66
C LEU A 11 38.90 -11.30 14.36
N ALA A 12 38.92 -9.97 14.21
CA ALA A 12 37.77 -9.15 14.51
C ALA A 12 36.69 -9.46 13.45
N THR A 13 35.74 -10.31 13.80
CA THR A 13 34.51 -10.47 13.03
C THR A 13 33.76 -9.14 13.11
N VAL A 14 33.85 -8.33 12.06
CA VAL A 14 32.99 -7.17 11.90
C VAL A 14 31.56 -7.69 11.75
N ALA A 15 30.80 -7.69 12.85
CA ALA A 15 29.37 -7.88 12.81
C ALA A 15 28.79 -6.66 12.10
N VAL A 16 28.69 -6.71 10.77
CA VAL A 16 27.97 -5.71 9.99
C VAL A 16 26.52 -5.88 10.40
N ALA A 17 26.02 -4.97 11.24
CA ALA A 17 24.61 -4.89 11.55
C ALA A 17 23.89 -4.56 10.24
N GLN A 18 23.28 -5.57 9.61
CA GLN A 18 22.58 -5.42 8.35
C GLN A 18 21.35 -4.56 8.61
N ASN A 19 21.27 -3.42 7.93
CA ASN A 19 20.05 -2.64 7.91
C ASN A 19 19.03 -3.31 6.98
N CYS A 20 17.75 -3.17 7.33
CA CYS A 20 16.66 -3.81 6.62
C CYS A 20 15.45 -2.91 6.56
N GLY A 21 14.52 -3.25 5.67
CA GLY A 21 13.29 -2.52 5.55
C GLY A 21 13.37 -1.34 4.58
N PRO A 22 12.26 -0.59 4.47
CA PRO A 22 12.06 0.33 3.36
C PRO A 22 13.07 1.47 3.29
N LYS A 23 13.63 1.90 4.44
CA LYS A 23 14.65 2.96 4.51
C LYS A 23 16.02 2.55 3.97
N TYR A 24 16.23 1.24 3.77
CA TYR A 24 17.50 0.67 3.36
C TYR A 24 17.32 -0.11 2.06
N ASN A 25 16.73 0.56 1.07
CA ASN A 25 16.50 0.02 -0.27
C ASN A 25 15.74 -1.32 -0.27
N ASN A 26 14.75 -1.45 0.63
CA ASN A 26 13.97 -2.68 0.82
C ASN A 26 14.81 -3.94 1.14
N ALA A 27 15.99 -3.76 1.75
CA ALA A 27 16.85 -4.87 2.15
C ALA A 27 16.12 -5.83 3.12
N VAL A 28 16.36 -7.12 2.93
CA VAL A 28 15.78 -8.20 3.74
C VAL A 28 16.88 -8.79 4.60
N CYS A 29 16.56 -9.08 5.87
CA CYS A 29 17.50 -9.72 6.77
C CYS A 29 17.88 -11.14 6.34
N ASP A 30 19.06 -11.58 6.79
CA ASP A 30 19.47 -12.97 6.70
C ASP A 30 18.47 -13.92 7.38
N ALA A 31 18.44 -15.17 6.91
CA ALA A 31 17.55 -16.20 7.44
C ALA A 31 17.61 -16.27 8.99
N GLY A 32 16.43 -16.38 9.60
CA GLY A 32 16.27 -16.42 11.06
C GLY A 32 16.29 -15.06 11.76
N LYS A 33 16.76 -13.97 11.15
CA LYS A 33 16.75 -12.63 11.76
C LYS A 33 15.47 -11.85 11.45
N CYS A 34 14.94 -11.16 12.45
CA CYS A 34 13.82 -10.26 12.30
C CYS A 34 14.32 -8.86 11.94
N CYS A 35 13.56 -8.19 11.08
CA CYS A 35 13.75 -6.77 10.82
C CYS A 35 12.95 -5.97 11.85
N SER A 36 13.62 -5.23 12.73
CA SER A 36 12.92 -4.36 13.69
C SER A 36 12.19 -3.21 13.01
N GLN A 37 11.27 -2.55 13.72
CA GLN A 37 10.64 -1.30 13.24
C GLN A 37 11.66 -0.18 12.93
N TYR A 38 12.88 -0.28 13.48
CA TYR A 38 13.95 0.68 13.26
C TYR A 38 14.87 0.31 12.09
N GLY A 39 14.59 -0.80 11.40
CA GLY A 39 15.33 -1.26 10.23
C GLY A 39 16.68 -1.88 10.56
N TRP A 40 16.72 -2.69 11.61
CA TRP A 40 17.89 -3.47 12.01
C TRP A 40 17.57 -4.96 12.05
N CYS A 41 18.50 -5.78 11.58
CA CYS A 41 18.37 -7.23 11.57
C CYS A 41 18.92 -7.88 12.84
N ASP A 42 18.06 -8.52 13.64
CA ASP A 42 18.53 -9.40 14.71
C ASP A 42 17.50 -10.43 15.18
N THR A 43 17.89 -11.33 16.09
CA THR A 43 17.01 -12.38 16.65
C THR A 43 16.41 -12.02 18.01
N GLY A 44 16.85 -10.93 18.63
CA GLY A 44 16.39 -10.52 19.96
C GLY A 44 14.94 -10.05 19.98
N ALA A 45 14.31 -10.10 21.16
CA ALA A 45 12.90 -9.71 21.34
C ALA A 45 12.59 -8.27 20.86
N ALA A 46 13.53 -7.34 21.01
CA ALA A 46 13.40 -5.96 20.51
C ALA A 46 13.30 -5.86 18.98
N TYR A 47 13.77 -6.88 18.26
CA TYR A 47 13.76 -6.95 16.79
C TYR A 47 12.64 -7.86 16.28
N CYS A 48 12.29 -8.88 17.07
CA CYS A 48 11.33 -9.92 16.75
C CYS A 48 9.98 -9.77 17.42
N ASP A 49 9.67 -8.63 18.06
CA ASP A 49 8.34 -8.39 18.62
C ASP A 49 7.29 -8.49 17.50
N PRO A 50 6.33 -9.45 17.58
CA PRO A 50 5.34 -9.68 16.53
C PRO A 50 4.47 -8.47 16.20
N LYS A 51 4.39 -7.49 17.10
CA LYS A 51 3.61 -6.26 16.93
C LYS A 51 4.34 -5.20 16.12
N THR A 52 5.67 -5.20 16.12
CA THR A 52 6.47 -4.09 15.58
C THR A 52 7.48 -4.51 14.52
N CYS A 53 7.81 -5.80 14.45
CA CYS A 53 8.76 -6.31 13.47
C CYS A 53 8.21 -6.22 12.02
N LEU A 54 9.08 -5.86 11.08
CA LEU A 54 8.74 -5.68 9.68
C LEU A 54 8.79 -7.05 8.95
N LYS A 55 7.65 -7.74 8.93
CA LYS A 55 7.53 -9.13 8.45
C LYS A 55 8.10 -9.37 7.05
N ALA A 56 7.77 -8.49 6.10
CA ALA A 56 8.21 -8.60 4.70
C ALA A 56 9.72 -8.42 4.49
N PHE A 57 10.41 -7.84 5.48
CA PHE A 57 11.84 -7.55 5.44
C PHE A 57 12.64 -8.38 6.44
N SER A 58 11.94 -9.25 7.18
CA SER A 58 12.55 -10.21 8.09
C SER A 58 12.99 -11.44 7.29
N GLY A 59 14.11 -12.03 7.69
CA GLY A 59 14.67 -13.18 7.02
C GLY A 59 13.77 -14.40 7.16
N LYS A 60 13.80 -15.26 6.14
CA LYS A 60 13.05 -16.52 6.11
C LYS A 60 13.35 -17.34 7.38
N GLY A 61 12.30 -17.86 8.00
CA GLY A 61 12.42 -18.66 9.23
C GLY A 61 12.61 -17.85 10.52
N SER A 62 12.60 -16.51 10.45
CA SER A 62 12.50 -15.69 11.65
C SER A 62 11.10 -15.80 12.26
N SER A 63 10.98 -15.57 13.57
CA SER A 63 9.70 -15.54 14.28
C SER A 63 8.77 -14.43 13.77
N CYS A 64 9.34 -13.37 13.18
CA CYS A 64 8.59 -12.31 12.53
C CYS A 64 8.07 -12.68 11.14
N ALA A 65 8.84 -13.46 10.37
CA ALA A 65 8.45 -13.97 9.05
C ALA A 65 7.51 -15.19 9.11
N ALA A 66 7.18 -15.69 10.30
CA ALA A 66 6.31 -16.85 10.49
C ALA A 66 4.83 -16.52 10.20
N GLY A 67 4.51 -16.45 8.91
CA GLY A 67 3.20 -16.82 8.36
C GLY A 67 3.35 -18.21 7.72
N THR A 68 2.61 -19.17 8.27
CA THR A 68 2.34 -20.55 7.83
C THR A 68 2.95 -20.99 6.50
N THR A 69 3.78 -22.04 6.58
CA THR A 69 4.24 -22.89 5.48
C THR A 69 3.08 -23.26 4.56
N THR A 70 2.98 -22.60 3.40
CA THR A 70 2.24 -23.13 2.25
C THR A 70 3.27 -23.59 1.24
N THR A 71 3.38 -24.90 1.10
CA THR A 71 4.23 -25.58 0.14
C THR A 71 3.86 -25.14 -1.28
N LEU A 72 4.75 -24.40 -1.93
CA LEU A 72 4.63 -24.05 -3.35
C LEU A 72 4.75 -25.33 -4.20
N LYS A 73 3.62 -25.82 -4.72
CA LYS A 73 3.62 -26.66 -5.93
C LYS A 73 3.49 -25.77 -7.15
N THR A 74 4.49 -25.86 -8.02
CA THR A 74 4.49 -25.30 -9.37
C THR A 74 3.33 -25.91 -10.15
N SER A 75 2.32 -25.10 -10.50
CA SER A 75 1.26 -25.43 -11.46
C SER A 75 0.87 -24.18 -12.24
N ALA A 76 0.55 -24.40 -13.51
CA ALA A 76 0.49 -23.44 -14.60
C ALA A 76 -0.45 -22.23 -14.42
N LYS A 77 -0.15 -21.17 -15.19
CA LYS A 77 -0.96 -19.99 -15.48
C LYS A 77 -2.45 -20.35 -15.62
N ALA A 78 -3.23 -20.04 -14.59
CA ALA A 78 -4.68 -19.99 -14.65
C ALA A 78 -5.17 -18.70 -13.99
N SER A 79 -6.07 -18.05 -14.73
CA SER A 79 -6.79 -16.82 -14.46
C SER A 79 -7.24 -16.69 -13.00
N SER A 80 -6.77 -15.64 -12.34
CA SER A 80 -7.03 -15.36 -10.93
C SER A 80 -8.40 -14.71 -10.73
N THR A 81 -9.37 -15.48 -10.27
CA THR A 81 -10.58 -14.97 -9.61
C THR A 81 -10.20 -14.56 -8.19
N SER A 82 -9.89 -13.27 -7.99
CA SER A 82 -9.61 -12.65 -6.68
C SER A 82 -10.91 -12.42 -5.89
N ALA A 83 -10.81 -12.43 -4.56
CA ALA A 83 -11.85 -12.01 -3.61
C ALA A 83 -12.57 -10.71 -4.07
N PRO A 84 -13.87 -10.53 -3.76
CA PRO A 84 -14.67 -9.48 -4.37
C PRO A 84 -14.20 -8.12 -3.85
N TYR A 85 -13.54 -7.35 -4.73
CA TYR A 85 -13.23 -5.95 -4.46
C TYR A 85 -14.53 -5.19 -4.15
N ALA A 86 -14.47 -4.25 -3.20
CA ALA A 86 -15.65 -3.56 -2.72
C ALA A 86 -16.32 -2.73 -3.84
N SER A 87 -17.61 -2.96 -4.07
CA SER A 87 -18.46 -2.09 -4.92
C SER A 87 -18.90 -0.81 -4.21
N LYS A 88 -18.16 -0.40 -3.17
CA LYS A 88 -18.44 0.72 -2.27
C LYS A 88 -17.16 1.50 -2.04
N ILE A 89 -17.30 2.79 -1.76
CA ILE A 89 -16.16 3.65 -1.41
C ILE A 89 -15.61 3.20 -0.06
N PRO A 90 -14.34 2.76 0.02
CA PRO A 90 -13.74 2.40 1.29
C PRO A 90 -13.48 3.67 2.11
N VAL A 91 -13.74 3.63 3.42
CA VAL A 91 -13.37 4.70 4.35
C VAL A 91 -11.90 4.53 4.75
N ILE A 92 -11.02 4.72 3.76
CA ILE A 92 -9.57 4.61 3.92
C ILE A 92 -8.86 5.63 3.03
N ASP A 93 -8.10 6.52 3.68
CA ASP A 93 -7.27 7.49 2.98
C ASP A 93 -5.78 7.26 3.21
N VAL A 94 -5.41 6.59 4.31
CA VAL A 94 -4.03 6.36 4.72
C VAL A 94 -3.67 4.89 4.62
N CYS A 95 -2.40 4.62 4.34
CA CYS A 95 -1.85 3.28 4.19
C CYS A 95 -0.35 3.29 4.48
N GLY A 96 0.21 2.09 4.54
CA GLY A 96 1.64 1.92 4.63
C GLY A 96 2.12 1.70 6.06
N HIS A 97 3.40 1.40 6.15
CA HIS A 97 4.09 1.09 7.40
C HIS A 97 4.01 2.23 8.43
N ALA A 98 4.01 3.49 7.98
CA ALA A 98 3.89 4.67 8.84
C ALA A 98 2.49 4.84 9.46
N GLN A 99 1.48 4.11 8.94
CA GLN A 99 0.08 4.25 9.31
C GLN A 99 -0.44 2.98 10.00
N GLY A 100 0.41 2.34 10.82
CA GLY A 100 0.06 1.09 11.51
C GLY A 100 0.00 -0.14 10.59
N GLY A 101 0.58 -0.05 9.39
CA GLY A 101 0.62 -1.16 8.44
C GLY A 101 -0.70 -1.43 7.72
N VAL A 102 -1.56 -0.42 7.61
CA VAL A 102 -2.85 -0.53 6.91
C VAL A 102 -2.61 -0.67 5.39
N SER A 103 -3.33 -1.62 4.78
CA SER A 103 -3.26 -1.87 3.33
C SER A 103 -4.49 -1.33 2.60
N CYS A 104 -4.24 -0.87 1.37
CA CYS A 104 -5.27 -0.38 0.47
C CYS A 104 -6.12 -1.55 -0.08
N PRO A 105 -7.46 -1.53 0.11
CA PRO A 105 -8.31 -2.69 -0.17
C PRO A 105 -8.64 -2.88 -1.65
N GLY A 106 -8.48 -1.86 -2.49
CA GLY A 106 -9.05 -1.84 -3.83
C GLY A 106 -10.57 -1.62 -3.82
N ALA A 107 -11.09 -0.96 -4.85
CA ALA A 107 -12.51 -0.70 -5.03
C ALA A 107 -12.89 -0.60 -6.51
N GLY A 108 -14.16 -0.82 -6.81
CA GLY A 108 -14.70 -0.75 -8.16
C GLY A 108 -14.21 -1.88 -9.07
N LEU A 109 -14.39 -1.69 -10.38
CA LEU A 109 -14.12 -2.73 -11.38
C LEU A 109 -12.64 -3.17 -11.32
N GLY A 110 -12.42 -4.47 -11.13
CA GLY A 110 -11.08 -5.06 -11.00
C GLY A 110 -10.29 -4.59 -9.77
N GLY A 111 -10.92 -3.88 -8.84
CA GLY A 111 -10.23 -3.25 -7.71
C GLY A 111 -9.26 -2.16 -8.14
N TYR A 112 -9.51 -1.49 -9.26
CA TYR A 112 -8.62 -0.46 -9.80
C TYR A 112 -8.45 0.74 -8.86
N PHE A 113 -9.53 1.19 -8.22
CA PHE A 113 -9.48 2.35 -7.35
C PHE A 113 -8.96 1.96 -5.97
N TYR A 114 -8.33 2.87 -5.22
CA TYR A 114 -7.82 2.64 -3.87
C TYR A 114 -6.93 1.38 -3.76
N ARG A 115 -6.14 1.06 -4.79
CA ARG A 115 -5.39 -0.21 -4.85
C ARG A 115 -3.92 -0.07 -4.47
N CYS A 116 -3.35 1.10 -4.69
CA CYS A 116 -1.94 1.38 -4.45
C CYS A 116 -1.77 2.23 -3.22
N CYS A 117 -0.70 1.93 -2.49
CA CYS A 117 -0.26 2.77 -1.39
C CYS A 117 0.90 3.64 -1.87
N SER A 118 0.67 4.94 -2.00
CA SER A 118 1.69 5.87 -2.49
C SER A 118 2.90 5.97 -1.54
N THR A 119 3.98 6.59 -2.00
CA THR A 119 5.12 6.99 -1.16
C THR A 119 4.69 7.82 0.06
N ALA A 120 3.66 8.66 -0.11
CA ALA A 120 3.11 9.50 0.95
C ALA A 120 2.16 8.75 1.91
N GLY A 121 1.91 7.45 1.67
CA GLY A 121 1.04 6.65 2.52
C GLY A 121 -0.44 6.94 2.28
N HIS A 122 -0.84 7.15 1.03
CA HIS A 122 -2.24 7.34 0.66
C HIS A 122 -2.73 6.30 -0.35
N CYS A 123 -3.97 5.83 -0.15
CA CYS A 123 -4.60 4.91 -1.08
C CYS A 123 -5.16 5.62 -2.32
N GLY A 124 -4.81 5.11 -3.49
CA GLY A 124 -5.38 5.56 -4.75
C GLY A 124 -5.06 4.64 -5.94
N PRO A 125 -5.41 5.05 -7.17
CA PRO A 125 -6.18 6.26 -7.52
C PRO A 125 -7.60 6.20 -6.94
N LYS A 126 -8.19 7.31 -6.48
CA LYS A 126 -9.53 7.29 -5.86
C LYS A 126 -10.67 7.37 -6.85
N ASN A 127 -10.43 7.94 -8.02
CA ASN A 127 -11.43 8.16 -9.07
C ASN A 127 -10.74 8.21 -10.44
N ASP A 128 -11.50 8.48 -11.49
CA ASP A 128 -11.05 8.34 -12.87
C ASP A 128 -10.23 9.55 -13.38
N ILE A 129 -10.26 10.68 -12.69
CA ILE A 129 -9.39 11.84 -13.00
C ILE A 129 -8.07 11.80 -12.23
N GLN A 130 -7.91 10.78 -11.38
CA GLN A 130 -6.68 10.53 -10.65
C GLN A 130 -5.72 9.66 -11.45
N ASP A 131 -4.56 10.21 -11.84
CA ASP A 131 -3.53 9.39 -12.47
C ASP A 131 -3.07 8.32 -11.47
N GLN A 132 -3.14 7.06 -11.91
CA GLN A 132 -2.68 5.91 -11.16
C GLN A 132 -1.20 6.05 -10.77
N ASN A 133 -0.38 6.66 -11.62
CA ASN A 133 1.07 6.75 -11.40
C ASN A 133 1.43 7.55 -10.14
N LEU A 134 0.55 8.44 -9.66
CA LEU A 134 0.74 9.17 -8.40
C LEU A 134 0.66 8.26 -7.16
N TYR A 135 0.09 7.07 -7.31
CA TYR A 135 -0.08 6.10 -6.23
C TYR A 135 0.71 4.81 -6.47
N CYS A 136 0.73 4.32 -7.70
CA CYS A 136 1.31 3.04 -8.08
C CYS A 136 2.69 3.16 -8.71
N GLY A 137 3.15 4.39 -8.97
CA GLY A 137 4.44 4.65 -9.59
C GLY A 137 5.61 4.35 -8.66
N THR A 138 6.76 4.95 -8.99
CA THR A 138 8.00 4.76 -8.23
C THR A 138 7.80 5.08 -6.75
N GLY A 139 8.18 4.14 -5.89
CA GLY A 139 8.08 4.26 -4.44
C GLY A 139 6.71 3.90 -3.84
N CYS A 140 5.78 3.37 -4.64
CA CYS A 140 4.61 2.68 -4.11
C CYS A 140 5.04 1.65 -3.04
N GLN A 141 4.35 1.65 -1.90
CA GLN A 141 4.69 0.84 -0.73
C GLN A 141 4.20 -0.60 -0.90
N ALA A 142 5.04 -1.44 -1.52
CA ALA A 142 4.77 -2.86 -1.73
C ALA A 142 4.40 -3.57 -0.41
N GLY A 143 3.37 -4.41 -0.46
CA GLY A 143 2.77 -5.08 0.72
C GLY A 143 1.59 -4.31 1.35
N PHE A 144 1.52 -2.99 1.16
CA PHE A 144 0.40 -2.15 1.59
C PHE A 144 -0.49 -1.70 0.43
N GLY A 145 -0.09 -2.00 -0.81
CA GLY A 145 -0.90 -1.84 -2.01
C GLY A 145 -0.34 -2.66 -3.18
N LYS A 146 -1.08 -2.68 -4.29
CA LYS A 146 -0.70 -3.34 -5.53
C LYS A 146 0.16 -2.40 -6.38
N CYS A 147 1.47 -2.50 -6.26
CA CYS A 147 2.42 -1.60 -6.94
C CYS A 147 2.74 -2.02 -8.38
N ASP A 148 1.70 -2.16 -9.18
CA ASP A 148 1.71 -2.46 -10.60
C ASP A 148 0.84 -1.45 -11.36
N SER A 149 1.01 -1.40 -12.68
CA SER A 149 0.21 -0.56 -13.57
C SER A 149 -0.95 -1.37 -14.13
N GLU A 150 -2.14 -0.77 -14.14
CA GLU A 150 -3.35 -1.39 -14.67
C GLU A 150 -3.99 -0.46 -15.71
N ASN A 151 -4.76 -1.04 -16.61
CA ASN A 151 -5.56 -0.22 -17.52
C ASN A 151 -6.72 0.42 -16.75
N LYS A 152 -6.89 1.73 -16.93
CA LYS A 152 -8.01 2.47 -16.37
C LYS A 152 -9.35 1.83 -16.79
N PRO A 153 -10.24 1.50 -15.83
CA PRO A 153 -11.55 0.94 -16.15
C PRO A 153 -12.39 1.88 -17.00
N ALA A 154 -13.23 1.30 -17.86
CA ALA A 154 -14.28 2.04 -18.52
C ALA A 154 -15.26 2.63 -17.48
N LYS A 155 -15.85 3.78 -17.82
CA LYS A 155 -16.91 4.39 -17.00
C LYS A 155 -18.10 3.42 -16.87
N PRO A 156 -18.82 3.40 -15.73
CA PRO A 156 -20.01 2.58 -15.59
C PRO A 156 -21.04 2.86 -16.69
N THR A 157 -21.63 1.80 -17.21
CA THR A 157 -22.77 1.86 -18.12
C THR A 157 -24.08 2.01 -17.35
N GLY A 158 -25.05 2.72 -17.92
CA GLY A 158 -26.37 2.93 -17.32
C GLY A 158 -26.54 4.33 -16.73
N VAL A 159 -27.78 4.67 -16.39
CA VAL A 159 -28.13 5.98 -15.82
C VAL A 159 -27.57 6.08 -14.40
N PRO A 160 -26.73 7.08 -14.09
CA PRO A 160 -26.26 7.29 -12.73
C PRO A 160 -27.40 7.57 -11.76
N GLY A 161 -27.31 7.02 -10.56
CA GLY A 161 -28.18 7.42 -9.45
C GLY A 161 -27.86 8.84 -8.96
N VAL A 162 -28.66 9.34 -8.03
CA VAL A 162 -28.44 10.64 -7.37
C VAL A 162 -28.11 10.42 -5.89
N SER A 163 -27.15 11.19 -5.37
CA SER A 163 -26.69 11.20 -3.98
C SER A 163 -26.95 12.55 -3.33
N GLY A 164 -27.28 12.54 -2.03
CA GLY A 164 -27.41 13.73 -1.21
C GLY A 164 -26.06 14.28 -0.73
N GLU A 165 -26.10 15.33 0.09
CA GLU A 165 -24.90 15.86 0.75
C GLU A 165 -24.37 14.87 1.80
N GLY A 166 -23.06 14.66 1.84
CA GLY A 166 -22.40 13.67 2.70
C GLY A 166 -22.40 12.23 2.14
N ASP A 167 -23.22 11.94 1.12
CA ASP A 167 -23.27 10.63 0.48
C ASP A 167 -22.10 10.41 -0.50
N THR A 168 -21.86 9.14 -0.84
CA THR A 168 -20.85 8.76 -1.82
C THR A 168 -21.29 9.05 -3.27
N CYS A 169 -20.33 9.42 -4.12
CA CYS A 169 -20.53 9.73 -5.53
C CYS A 169 -19.44 9.13 -6.41
N GLY A 170 -19.51 9.39 -7.71
CA GLY A 170 -18.42 9.06 -8.62
C GLY A 170 -18.57 7.69 -9.31
N PRO A 171 -17.53 7.29 -10.07
CA PRO A 171 -17.59 6.13 -10.95
C PRO A 171 -17.68 4.80 -10.22
N ILE A 172 -17.22 4.71 -8.98
CA ILE A 172 -17.22 3.43 -8.22
C ILE A 172 -18.66 3.01 -7.87
N VAL A 173 -19.52 3.96 -7.51
CA VAL A 173 -20.90 3.71 -7.09
C VAL A 173 -21.94 4.10 -8.15
N ASN A 174 -21.50 4.63 -9.29
CA ASN A 174 -22.33 5.16 -10.37
C ASN A 174 -23.41 6.15 -9.87
N LYS A 175 -23.01 7.14 -9.07
CA LYS A 175 -23.93 8.18 -8.54
C LYS A 175 -23.39 9.59 -8.76
N LYS A 176 -24.26 10.50 -9.19
CA LYS A 176 -24.02 11.95 -9.24
C LYS A 176 -24.52 12.61 -7.97
N CYS A 177 -23.87 13.69 -7.54
CA CYS A 177 -24.40 14.53 -6.49
C CYS A 177 -25.65 15.30 -6.98
N GLY A 178 -26.58 15.53 -6.06
CA GLY A 178 -27.76 16.35 -6.30
C GLY A 178 -27.44 17.79 -6.70
N SER A 179 -28.47 18.57 -7.04
CA SER A 179 -28.31 19.95 -7.48
C SER A 179 -27.56 20.80 -6.44
N GLY A 180 -26.61 21.62 -6.90
CA GLY A 180 -25.80 22.48 -6.03
C GLY A 180 -24.67 21.77 -5.28
N LEU A 181 -24.42 20.48 -5.54
CA LEU A 181 -23.40 19.69 -4.86
C LEU A 181 -22.29 19.25 -5.81
N CYS A 182 -21.09 19.17 -5.25
CA CYS A 182 -19.84 18.79 -5.90
C CYS A 182 -19.48 17.37 -5.49
N CYS A 183 -18.93 16.59 -6.42
CA CYS A 183 -18.37 15.27 -6.10
C CYS A 183 -16.86 15.44 -5.90
N SER A 184 -16.38 15.35 -4.66
CA SER A 184 -14.96 15.58 -4.33
C SER A 184 -14.03 14.50 -4.91
N GLY A 185 -12.73 14.76 -4.88
CA GLY A 185 -11.72 13.78 -5.26
C GLY A 185 -11.78 12.48 -4.44
N SER A 186 -12.32 12.54 -3.22
CA SER A 186 -12.48 11.39 -2.33
C SER A 186 -13.84 10.67 -2.48
N ASN A 187 -14.63 11.01 -3.51
CA ASN A 187 -15.92 10.39 -3.82
C ASN A 187 -17.04 10.68 -2.82
N PHE A 188 -17.09 11.90 -2.27
CA PHE A 188 -18.19 12.36 -1.41
C PHE A 188 -18.84 13.63 -1.97
N CYS A 189 -20.16 13.73 -1.80
CA CYS A 189 -20.93 14.90 -2.16
C CYS A 189 -20.85 15.98 -1.09
N GLY A 190 -20.65 17.22 -1.49
CA GLY A 190 -20.63 18.36 -0.58
C GLY A 190 -20.51 19.70 -1.30
N LYS A 191 -20.25 20.75 -0.52
CA LYS A 191 -20.12 22.14 -0.98
C LYS A 191 -18.79 22.73 -0.53
N GLY A 192 -18.45 23.90 -1.06
CA GLY A 192 -17.23 24.61 -0.70
C GLY A 192 -16.00 24.08 -1.43
N THR A 193 -14.87 24.77 -1.24
CA THR A 193 -13.62 24.54 -1.99
C THR A 193 -13.06 23.13 -1.82
N ASP A 194 -13.29 22.50 -0.68
CA ASP A 194 -12.80 21.15 -0.36
C ASP A 194 -13.50 20.06 -1.18
N PHE A 195 -14.71 20.34 -1.67
CA PHE A 195 -15.45 19.44 -2.54
C PHE A 195 -15.44 19.89 -3.99
N CYS A 196 -15.54 21.20 -4.23
CA CYS A 196 -15.79 21.80 -5.55
C CYS A 196 -14.53 22.22 -6.29
N GLY A 197 -13.42 22.42 -5.58
CA GLY A 197 -12.20 22.96 -6.14
C GLY A 197 -11.46 21.95 -7.04
N ALA A 198 -10.87 22.46 -8.12
CA ALA A 198 -9.99 21.67 -8.98
C ALA A 198 -8.78 21.08 -8.22
N ALA A 199 -8.23 21.82 -7.25
CA ALA A 199 -7.13 21.36 -6.40
C ALA A 199 -7.50 20.15 -5.52
N ASN A 200 -8.79 19.95 -5.23
CA ASN A 200 -9.34 18.80 -4.52
C ASN A 200 -10.00 17.77 -5.45
N TRP A 201 -9.73 17.90 -6.75
CA TRP A 201 -10.05 16.93 -7.79
C TRP A 201 -11.55 16.68 -7.86
N CYS A 202 -12.32 17.78 -7.85
CA CYS A 202 -13.75 17.71 -8.07
C CYS A 202 -14.06 17.05 -9.42
N GLN A 203 -14.95 16.06 -9.38
CA GLN A 203 -15.27 15.20 -10.50
C GLN A 203 -16.43 15.79 -11.31
N LYS A 204 -16.12 16.61 -12.34
CA LYS A 204 -17.11 17.32 -13.17
C LYS A 204 -18.19 16.44 -13.83
N SER A 205 -17.89 15.16 -14.06
CA SER A 205 -18.87 14.20 -14.57
C SER A 205 -19.92 13.76 -13.54
N TRP A 206 -19.68 14.06 -12.26
CA TRP A 206 -20.41 13.50 -11.12
C TRP A 206 -20.91 14.57 -10.13
N GLY A 207 -20.61 15.85 -10.35
CA GLY A 207 -21.12 16.98 -9.56
C GLY A 207 -20.82 18.33 -10.21
N GLN A 208 -21.22 19.41 -9.54
CA GLN A 208 -21.10 20.80 -10.04
C GLN A 208 -19.81 21.46 -9.57
N CYS A 209 -18.68 21.19 -10.23
CA CYS A 209 -17.38 21.76 -9.83
C CYS A 209 -17.19 23.22 -10.29
N SER A 210 -16.35 23.93 -9.55
CA SER A 210 -15.92 25.32 -9.80
C SER A 210 -14.51 25.38 -10.40
#